data_AF-A0A0F2HEB8-F1
#
_entry.id   AF-A0A0F2HEB8-F1
#
_cell.length_a   1.000
_cell.length_b   1.000
_cell.length_c   1.000
_cell.angle_alpha   90.00
_cell.angle_beta   90.00
_cell.angle_gamma   90.00
#
_symmetry.space_group_name_H-M   'P 1'
#
loop_
_entity.id
_entity.type
_entity.pdbx_description
1 polymer ?
#
loop_
_entity_poly.entity_id
_entity_poly.type
_entity_poly.pdbx_seq_one_letter_code
_entity_poly.pdbx_strand_id
1 'polypeptide(L)'
;MLKLNESDITLQQSAENKLDAIRHIAAALTSKGLVAEGYVQGMLNREGQNSTFLGNGIAIPHGTTDTRDLVKQTGVAVYHFPQGVDWGDGNTAYLAIGIAAKSDEHLGILKQLTKVLSADGVEARLKQASTAKEIIALLNGEVQLEAEFDAASIQLQFPASDMVQMSAVAGGLLKNSGCSDASFVADLVTKAPTHLGGGLWLVGSHVGVSRTAVSFVTTANHCEYNNLPVKGLLAFSACNDAHQPILANLTQLVFDKQQSTLLSASAEQVIALLKGEESNPSSAGNVAVFKIKNAHGLHARPGAMLVAEAKKFESTIKVSNLNGDGSTVNAKSLMKVIALGVKHGHQLQFTAEGPDAPQALEAIGAAISSGLGEG
;
A
#
# COMPACT_ATOMS: atom_id res chain seq x y z
N MET A 1 -13.34 -3.82 -19.71
CA MET A 1 -12.61 -3.00 -18.72
C MET A 1 -12.78 -1.56 -19.17
N LEU A 2 -13.21 -0.64 -18.30
CA LEU A 2 -13.45 0.74 -18.71
C LEU A 2 -12.09 1.43 -18.89
N LYS A 3 -11.80 1.88 -20.12
CA LYS A 3 -10.53 2.53 -20.44
C LYS A 3 -10.69 4.03 -20.22
N LEU A 4 -10.05 4.56 -19.19
CA LEU A 4 -10.01 6.01 -18.93
C LEU A 4 -9.11 6.69 -19.94
N ASN A 5 -9.58 7.81 -20.49
CA ASN A 5 -8.78 8.69 -21.33
C ASN A 5 -8.58 10.04 -20.62
N GLU A 6 -7.61 10.83 -21.06
CA GLU A 6 -7.35 12.14 -20.46
C GLU A 6 -8.57 13.09 -20.57
N SER A 7 -9.37 12.96 -21.62
CA SER A 7 -10.64 13.68 -21.80
C SER A 7 -11.74 13.31 -20.79
N ASP A 8 -11.54 12.23 -20.04
CA ASP A 8 -12.47 11.82 -18.99
C ASP A 8 -12.23 12.54 -17.67
N ILE A 9 -11.08 13.21 -17.54
CA ILE A 9 -10.61 13.81 -16.29
C ILE A 9 -10.64 15.33 -16.37
N THR A 10 -11.32 15.95 -15.40
CA THR A 10 -11.31 17.39 -15.18
C THR A 10 -10.53 17.69 -13.89
N LEU A 11 -9.40 18.37 -14.02
CA LEU A 11 -8.44 18.62 -12.94
C LEU A 11 -8.78 19.88 -12.13
N GLN A 12 -8.29 19.93 -10.90
CA GLN A 12 -8.25 21.16 -10.07
C GLN A 12 -9.61 21.84 -9.89
N GLN A 13 -10.67 21.04 -9.73
CA GLN A 13 -12.01 21.52 -9.46
C GLN A 13 -12.20 21.83 -7.97
N SER A 14 -13.27 22.55 -7.67
CA SER A 14 -13.74 22.78 -6.31
C SER A 14 -15.25 22.54 -6.25
N ALA A 15 -15.74 22.15 -5.08
CA ALA A 15 -17.16 22.02 -4.80
C ALA A 15 -17.39 22.34 -3.33
N GLU A 16 -18.51 22.98 -3.00
CA GLU A 16 -18.80 23.38 -1.63
C GLU A 16 -19.06 22.17 -0.71
N ASN A 17 -19.67 21.12 -1.27
CA ASN A 17 -20.03 19.89 -0.59
C ASN A 17 -20.25 18.77 -1.60
N LYS A 18 -20.44 17.53 -1.13
CA LYS A 18 -20.66 16.38 -2.02
C LYS A 18 -21.85 16.52 -2.97
N LEU A 19 -22.93 17.19 -2.57
CA LEU A 19 -24.10 17.34 -3.45
C LEU A 19 -23.78 18.26 -4.62
N ASP A 20 -23.02 19.32 -4.38
CA ASP A 20 -22.52 20.22 -5.41
C ASP A 20 -21.56 19.50 -6.37
N ALA A 21 -20.61 18.73 -5.84
CA ALA A 21 -19.72 17.89 -6.64
C ALA A 21 -20.50 16.91 -7.53
N ILE A 22 -21.52 16.24 -6.99
CA ILE A 22 -22.38 15.31 -7.74
C ILE A 22 -23.11 16.03 -8.88
N ARG A 23 -23.61 17.26 -8.65
CA ARG A 23 -24.26 18.06 -9.70
C ARG A 23 -23.31 18.44 -10.82
N HIS A 24 -22.10 18.89 -10.51
CA HIS A 24 -21.08 19.20 -11.52
C HIS A 24 -20.73 17.99 -12.38
N ILE A 25 -20.53 16.83 -11.74
CA ILE A 25 -20.22 15.58 -12.42
C ILE A 25 -21.40 15.12 -13.30
N ALA A 26 -22.64 15.18 -12.80
CA ALA A 26 -23.83 14.83 -13.58
C ALA A 26 -24.03 15.74 -14.80
N ALA A 27 -23.75 17.04 -14.64
CA ALA A 27 -23.77 18.00 -15.75
C ALA A 27 -22.73 17.63 -16.81
N ALA A 28 -21.53 17.21 -16.41
CA ALA A 28 -20.50 16.74 -17.33
C ALA A 28 -20.88 15.44 -18.08
N LEU A 29 -21.52 14.49 -17.39
CA LEU A 29 -22.07 13.29 -18.05
C LEU A 29 -23.14 13.65 -19.09
N THR A 30 -23.98 14.64 -18.77
CA THR A 30 -25.04 15.13 -19.67
C THR A 30 -24.46 15.87 -20.88
N SER A 31 -23.48 16.75 -20.67
CA SER A 31 -22.84 17.52 -21.75
C SER A 31 -22.03 16.64 -22.71
N LYS A 32 -21.45 15.54 -22.21
CA LYS A 32 -20.83 14.49 -23.03
C LYS A 32 -21.84 13.62 -23.79
N GLY A 33 -23.14 13.80 -23.58
CA GLY A 33 -24.19 13.01 -24.20
C GLY A 33 -24.29 11.57 -23.67
N LEU A 34 -23.64 11.25 -22.56
CA LEU A 34 -23.65 9.90 -21.96
C LEU A 34 -25.00 9.60 -21.29
N VAL A 35 -25.64 10.63 -20.75
CA VAL A 35 -26.94 10.55 -20.09
C VAL A 35 -27.90 11.62 -20.59
N ALA A 36 -29.19 11.42 -20.36
CA ALA A 36 -30.23 12.42 -20.55
C ALA A 36 -30.33 13.37 -19.34
N GLU A 37 -31.03 14.49 -19.53
CA GLU A 37 -31.38 15.39 -18.43
C GLU A 37 -32.14 14.65 -17.33
N GLY A 38 -31.97 15.09 -16.08
CA GLY A 38 -32.59 14.45 -14.92
C GLY A 38 -31.78 13.31 -14.29
N TYR A 39 -30.74 12.78 -14.96
CA TYR A 39 -29.88 11.72 -14.39
C TYR A 39 -29.25 12.11 -13.04
N VAL A 40 -28.99 13.40 -12.83
CA VAL A 40 -28.50 13.98 -11.56
C VAL A 40 -29.37 13.57 -10.37
N GLN A 41 -30.69 13.47 -10.53
CA GLN A 41 -31.57 13.08 -9.43
C GLN A 41 -31.32 11.63 -9.01
N GLY A 42 -31.04 10.75 -9.98
CA GLY A 42 -30.63 9.37 -9.68
C GLY A 42 -29.34 9.32 -8.88
N MET A 43 -28.34 10.14 -9.24
CA MET A 43 -27.07 10.20 -8.52
C MET A 43 -27.24 10.72 -7.09
N LEU A 44 -28.04 11.77 -6.90
CA LEU A 44 -28.34 12.32 -5.58
C LEU A 44 -29.15 11.35 -4.71
N ASN A 45 -30.14 10.67 -5.29
CA ASN A 45 -30.92 9.65 -4.58
C ASN A 45 -30.03 8.48 -4.16
N ARG A 46 -29.11 8.05 -5.03
CA ARG A 46 -28.16 6.97 -4.71
C ARG A 46 -27.24 7.36 -3.56
N GLU A 47 -26.70 8.58 -3.57
CA GLU A 47 -25.87 9.10 -2.48
C GLU A 47 -26.66 9.21 -1.16
N GLY A 48 -27.94 9.59 -1.24
CA GLY A 48 -28.82 9.67 -0.07
C GLY A 48 -29.17 8.32 0.58
N GLN A 49 -29.09 7.22 -0.16
CA GLN A 49 -29.30 5.87 0.40
C GLN A 49 -28.11 5.41 1.23
N ASN A 50 -26.90 5.58 0.69
CA ASN A 50 -25.63 5.23 1.32
C ASN A 50 -24.53 6.04 0.63
N SER A 51 -23.53 6.48 1.40
CA SER A 51 -22.37 7.18 0.87
C SER A 51 -21.73 6.42 -0.29
N THR A 52 -21.37 7.13 -1.36
CA THR A 52 -20.61 6.56 -2.49
C THR A 52 -19.10 6.72 -2.33
N PHE A 53 -18.64 7.16 -1.14
CA PHE A 53 -17.22 7.13 -0.79
C PHE A 53 -16.71 5.69 -0.66
N LEU A 54 -15.52 5.41 -1.19
CA LEU A 54 -14.91 4.07 -1.20
C LEU A 54 -13.68 3.93 -0.31
N GLY A 55 -12.99 5.03 0.01
CA GLY A 55 -11.69 5.02 0.68
C GLY A 55 -10.61 5.75 -0.12
N ASN A 56 -9.47 6.04 0.53
CA ASN A 56 -8.29 6.67 -0.06
C ASN A 56 -8.58 7.95 -0.88
N GLY A 57 -9.56 8.74 -0.44
CA GLY A 57 -9.94 9.97 -1.12
C GLY A 57 -10.78 9.80 -2.39
N ILE A 58 -11.37 8.62 -2.64
CA ILE A 58 -12.13 8.33 -3.87
C ILE A 58 -13.62 8.15 -3.57
N ALA A 59 -14.47 8.82 -4.34
CA ALA A 59 -15.92 8.61 -4.39
C ALA A 59 -16.39 8.18 -5.79
N ILE A 60 -17.48 7.42 -5.87
CA ILE A 60 -18.04 6.90 -7.14
C ILE A 60 -19.53 7.24 -7.30
N PRO A 61 -19.92 8.51 -7.41
CA PRO A 61 -21.33 8.84 -7.58
C PRO A 61 -21.91 8.25 -8.88
N HIS A 62 -23.07 7.61 -8.80
CA HIS A 62 -23.73 6.92 -9.91
C HIS A 62 -25.25 6.92 -9.72
N GLY A 63 -26.02 6.78 -10.80
CA GLY A 63 -27.49 6.74 -10.73
C GLY A 63 -28.06 5.48 -10.08
N THR A 64 -29.32 5.56 -9.66
CA THR A 64 -30.11 4.38 -9.22
C THR A 64 -30.59 3.55 -10.42
N THR A 65 -31.09 2.34 -10.14
CA THR A 65 -31.71 1.46 -11.14
C THR A 65 -32.83 2.14 -11.93
N ASP A 66 -33.60 3.00 -11.27
CA ASP A 66 -34.78 3.67 -11.84
C ASP A 66 -34.40 4.77 -12.84
N THR A 67 -33.13 5.17 -12.87
CA THR A 67 -32.59 6.17 -13.80
C THR A 67 -31.76 5.54 -14.93
N ARG A 68 -31.74 4.21 -15.05
CA ARG A 68 -30.97 3.49 -16.08
C ARG A 68 -31.41 3.84 -17.50
N ASP A 69 -32.71 4.06 -17.72
CA ASP A 69 -33.24 4.43 -19.04
C ASP A 69 -32.74 5.79 -19.52
N LEU A 70 -32.23 6.64 -18.61
CA LEU A 70 -31.62 7.91 -18.94
C LEU A 70 -30.16 7.75 -19.43
N VAL A 71 -29.56 6.57 -19.29
CA VAL A 71 -28.19 6.31 -19.76
C VAL A 71 -28.21 6.00 -21.26
N LYS A 72 -27.71 6.94 -22.07
CA LYS A 72 -27.59 6.79 -23.53
C LYS A 72 -26.41 5.92 -23.91
N GLN A 73 -25.27 6.13 -23.25
CA GLN A 73 -24.02 5.41 -23.47
C GLN A 73 -23.27 5.23 -22.15
N THR A 74 -22.69 4.04 -21.93
CA THR A 74 -21.82 3.82 -20.79
C THR A 74 -20.56 4.67 -20.91
N GLY A 75 -20.22 5.37 -19.82
CA GLY A 75 -19.04 6.23 -19.77
C GLY A 75 -18.86 6.84 -18.39
N VAL A 76 -17.82 7.67 -18.25
CA VAL A 76 -17.48 8.29 -16.98
C VAL A 76 -17.10 9.75 -17.12
N ALA A 77 -17.21 10.46 -16.00
CA ALA A 77 -16.65 11.79 -15.81
C ALA A 77 -15.91 11.80 -14.47
N VAL A 78 -14.61 12.07 -14.51
CA VAL A 78 -13.73 12.06 -13.34
C VAL A 78 -13.40 13.50 -12.98
N TYR A 79 -13.67 13.89 -11.74
CA TYR A 79 -13.37 15.21 -11.21
C TYR A 79 -12.35 15.10 -10.09
N HIS A 80 -11.30 15.90 -10.20
CA HIS A 80 -10.23 15.98 -9.20
C HIS A 80 -10.37 17.26 -8.39
N PHE A 81 -10.35 17.11 -7.06
CA PHE A 81 -10.56 18.16 -6.07
C PHE A 81 -9.34 18.25 -5.14
N PRO A 82 -8.28 18.99 -5.49
CA PRO A 82 -7.05 19.02 -4.70
C PRO A 82 -7.23 19.59 -3.28
N GLN A 83 -8.25 20.43 -3.07
CA GLN A 83 -8.59 20.95 -1.74
C GLN A 83 -9.46 19.98 -0.91
N GLY A 84 -9.94 18.89 -1.52
CA GLY A 84 -10.87 17.95 -0.92
C GLY A 84 -12.30 18.46 -0.91
N VAL A 85 -13.24 17.52 -0.97
CA VAL A 85 -14.68 17.76 -0.76
C VAL A 85 -15.13 16.88 0.39
N ASP A 86 -15.76 17.45 1.40
CA ASP A 86 -16.37 16.67 2.48
C ASP A 86 -17.47 15.76 1.90
N TRP A 87 -17.24 14.45 2.04
CA TRP A 87 -18.16 13.41 1.57
C TRP A 87 -19.00 12.79 2.70
N GLY A 88 -18.89 13.33 3.91
CA GLY A 88 -19.62 12.90 5.11
C GLY A 88 -18.87 11.85 5.93
N ASP A 89 -19.29 11.70 7.18
CA ASP A 89 -18.74 10.73 8.15
C ASP A 89 -17.22 10.84 8.34
N GLY A 90 -16.69 12.07 8.25
CA GLY A 90 -15.25 12.35 8.36
C GLY A 90 -14.44 12.00 7.11
N ASN A 91 -15.08 11.60 6.01
CA ASN A 91 -14.40 11.23 4.77
C ASN A 91 -14.27 12.43 3.84
N THR A 92 -13.07 12.62 3.28
CA THR A 92 -12.80 13.67 2.28
C THR A 92 -12.51 13.02 0.93
N ALA A 93 -13.17 13.46 -0.14
CA ALA A 93 -12.89 13.01 -1.50
C ALA A 93 -11.98 14.00 -2.24
N TYR A 94 -10.87 13.52 -2.76
CA TYR A 94 -9.97 14.23 -3.69
C TYR A 94 -10.23 13.87 -5.15
N LEU A 95 -10.95 12.76 -5.38
CA LEU A 95 -11.35 12.31 -6.70
C LEU A 95 -12.77 11.76 -6.65
N ALA A 96 -13.64 12.22 -7.54
CA ALA A 96 -14.97 11.66 -7.72
C ALA A 96 -15.14 11.15 -9.16
N ILE A 97 -15.56 9.90 -9.30
CA ILE A 97 -15.74 9.23 -10.58
C ILE A 97 -17.23 9.05 -10.80
N GLY A 98 -17.82 9.96 -11.58
CA GLY A 98 -19.20 9.85 -12.06
C GLY A 98 -19.34 8.73 -13.05
N ILE A 99 -20.26 7.80 -12.81
CA ILE A 99 -20.46 6.65 -13.68
C ILE A 99 -21.85 6.70 -14.30
N ALA A 100 -21.91 6.71 -15.62
CA ALA A 100 -23.09 6.41 -16.41
C ALA A 100 -22.98 4.96 -16.89
N ALA A 101 -23.84 4.06 -16.40
CA ALA A 101 -23.81 2.65 -16.76
C ALA A 101 -25.22 2.10 -17.00
N LYS A 102 -25.40 1.35 -18.09
CA LYS A 102 -26.68 0.70 -18.44
C LYS A 102 -26.95 -0.55 -17.59
N SER A 103 -25.90 -1.13 -17.01
CA SER A 103 -25.96 -2.34 -16.18
C SER A 103 -24.97 -2.24 -15.01
N ASP A 104 -24.59 -3.36 -14.41
CA ASP A 104 -23.66 -3.41 -13.27
C ASP A 104 -22.19 -3.17 -13.68
N GLU A 105 -21.94 -2.45 -14.78
CA GLU A 105 -20.61 -2.12 -15.29
C GLU A 105 -19.78 -1.28 -14.31
N HIS A 106 -20.42 -0.56 -13.39
CA HIS A 106 -19.75 0.11 -12.27
C HIS A 106 -18.94 -0.87 -11.39
N LEU A 107 -19.32 -2.16 -11.31
CA LEU A 107 -18.56 -3.20 -10.62
C LEU A 107 -17.22 -3.48 -11.32
N GLY A 108 -17.14 -3.28 -12.64
CA GLY A 108 -15.88 -3.40 -13.38
C GLY A 108 -14.87 -2.33 -12.97
N ILE A 109 -15.34 -1.10 -12.73
CA ILE A 109 -14.54 0.00 -12.19
C ILE A 109 -14.14 -0.33 -10.75
N LEU A 110 -15.07 -0.82 -9.92
CA LEU A 110 -14.76 -1.20 -8.55
C LEU A 110 -13.64 -2.24 -8.46
N LYS A 111 -13.66 -3.27 -9.32
CA LYS A 111 -12.58 -4.28 -9.42
C LYS A 111 -11.23 -3.71 -9.83
N GLN A 112 -11.20 -2.65 -10.62
CA GLN A 112 -9.96 -1.97 -10.97
C GLN A 112 -9.45 -1.13 -9.79
N LEU A 113 -10.36 -0.46 -9.09
CA LEU A 113 -10.04 0.36 -7.93
C LEU A 113 -9.65 -0.45 -6.70
N THR A 114 -10.00 -1.73 -6.56
CA THR A 114 -9.68 -2.51 -5.35
C THR A 114 -8.20 -2.55 -5.00
N LYS A 115 -7.30 -2.50 -5.99
CA LYS A 115 -5.85 -2.41 -5.75
C LYS A 115 -5.47 -1.04 -5.18
N VAL A 116 -6.05 0.03 -5.72
CA VAL A 116 -5.78 1.42 -5.37
C VAL A 116 -6.37 1.78 -4.00
N LEU A 117 -7.56 1.26 -3.69
CA LEU A 117 -8.24 1.45 -2.40
C LEU A 117 -7.55 0.73 -1.23
N SER A 118 -6.63 -0.20 -1.53
CA SER A 118 -5.89 -0.95 -0.51
C SER A 118 -4.47 -0.42 -0.30
N ALA A 119 -4.05 0.59 -1.08
CA ALA A 119 -2.66 1.02 -1.11
C ALA A 119 -2.46 2.35 -0.36
N ASP A 120 -1.40 2.41 0.45
CA ASP A 120 -1.09 3.59 1.27
C ASP A 120 -0.55 4.75 0.41
N GLY A 121 -0.80 5.99 0.83
CA GLY A 121 -0.31 7.19 0.15
C GLY A 121 -1.07 7.61 -1.13
N VAL A 122 -2.04 6.81 -1.59
CA VAL A 122 -2.91 7.16 -2.74
C VAL A 122 -3.62 8.49 -2.52
N GLU A 123 -4.17 8.72 -1.33
CA GLU A 123 -4.89 9.95 -0.99
C GLU A 123 -4.01 11.20 -1.17
N ALA A 124 -2.78 11.17 -0.66
CA ALA A 124 -1.81 12.26 -0.80
C ALA A 124 -1.42 12.49 -2.27
N ARG A 125 -1.26 11.42 -3.05
CA ARG A 125 -0.97 11.51 -4.50
C ARG A 125 -2.14 12.10 -5.27
N LEU A 126 -3.38 11.68 -4.98
CA LEU A 126 -4.57 12.29 -5.57
C LEU A 126 -4.64 13.78 -5.22
N LYS A 127 -4.34 14.17 -3.98
CA LYS A 127 -4.29 15.58 -3.57
C LYS A 127 -3.28 16.40 -4.39
N GLN A 128 -2.12 15.83 -4.69
CA GLN A 128 -1.00 16.50 -5.37
C GLN A 128 -1.02 16.36 -6.90
N ALA A 129 -1.85 15.49 -7.46
CA ALA A 129 -1.88 15.20 -8.88
C ALA A 129 -2.11 16.47 -9.70
N SER A 130 -1.28 16.67 -10.72
CA SER A 130 -1.27 17.88 -11.55
C SER A 130 -1.65 17.60 -13.01
N THR A 131 -1.64 16.32 -13.42
CA THR A 131 -1.96 15.90 -14.78
C THR A 131 -2.98 14.75 -14.82
N ALA A 132 -3.73 14.65 -15.92
CA ALA A 132 -4.71 13.57 -16.12
C ALA A 132 -4.01 12.20 -16.21
N LYS A 133 -2.80 12.16 -16.79
CA LYS A 133 -1.97 10.96 -16.88
C LYS A 133 -1.60 10.39 -15.52
N GLU A 134 -1.23 11.24 -14.55
CA GLU A 134 -0.94 10.81 -13.18
C GLU A 134 -2.14 10.14 -12.53
N ILE A 135 -3.34 10.71 -12.68
CA ILE A 135 -4.57 10.13 -12.15
C ILE A 135 -4.89 8.80 -12.83
N ILE A 136 -4.75 8.68 -14.15
CA ILE A 136 -4.97 7.42 -14.87
C ILE A 136 -3.99 6.34 -14.39
N ALA A 137 -2.71 6.68 -14.28
CA ALA A 137 -1.69 5.75 -13.78
C ALA A 137 -1.98 5.30 -12.34
N LEU A 138 -2.40 6.23 -11.46
CA LEU A 138 -2.83 5.92 -10.10
C LEU A 138 -4.01 4.94 -10.10
N LEU A 139 -5.07 5.23 -10.87
CA LEU A 139 -6.28 4.39 -10.92
C LEU A 139 -6.05 3.02 -11.57
N ASN A 140 -5.05 2.89 -12.45
CA ASN A 140 -4.65 1.61 -13.01
C ASN A 140 -3.76 0.78 -12.06
N GLY A 141 -3.33 1.35 -10.93
CA GLY A 141 -2.36 0.72 -10.04
C GLY A 141 -0.97 0.60 -10.67
N GLU A 142 -0.67 1.45 -11.65
CA GLU A 142 0.63 1.53 -12.33
C GLU A 142 1.66 2.36 -11.51
N VAL A 143 1.20 3.03 -10.45
CA VAL A 143 2.06 3.75 -9.53
C VAL A 143 2.55 2.80 -8.44
N GLN A 144 3.81 2.44 -8.51
CA GLN A 144 4.51 1.82 -7.39
C GLN A 144 4.61 2.84 -6.25
N LEU A 145 4.00 2.52 -5.11
CA LEU A 145 3.94 3.41 -3.94
C LEU A 145 5.09 3.16 -2.96
N GLU A 146 5.56 1.92 -2.89
CA GLU A 146 6.69 1.51 -2.05
C GLU A 146 7.82 0.96 -2.91
N ALA A 147 9.05 1.33 -2.58
CA ALA A 147 10.22 0.71 -3.17
C ALA A 147 10.27 -0.77 -2.77
N GLU A 148 10.61 -1.64 -3.73
CA GLU A 148 10.87 -3.03 -3.40
C GLU A 148 12.12 -3.14 -2.55
N PHE A 149 11.95 -3.70 -1.37
CA PHE A 149 13.04 -4.01 -0.47
C PHE A 149 12.67 -5.20 0.40
N ASP A 150 13.38 -6.30 0.21
CA ASP A 150 13.15 -7.58 0.88
C ASP A 150 14.48 -8.31 1.09
N ALA A 151 14.42 -9.50 1.70
CA ALA A 151 15.61 -10.26 2.03
C ALA A 151 16.42 -10.71 0.79
N ALA A 152 15.78 -10.87 -0.37
CA ALA A 152 16.46 -11.27 -1.60
C ALA A 152 17.30 -10.15 -2.21
N SER A 153 17.05 -8.89 -1.83
CA SER A 153 17.87 -7.75 -2.24
C SER A 153 18.98 -7.40 -1.23
N ILE A 154 19.20 -8.24 -0.22
CA ILE A 154 20.24 -8.06 0.80
C ILE A 154 21.32 -9.13 0.67
N GLN A 155 22.58 -8.71 0.61
CA GLN A 155 23.73 -9.61 0.66
C GLN A 155 24.70 -9.13 1.75
N LEU A 156 24.71 -9.85 2.89
CA LEU A 156 25.65 -9.55 3.96
C LEU A 156 26.99 -10.26 3.74
N GLN A 157 28.07 -9.64 4.22
CA GLN A 157 29.41 -10.23 4.30
C GLN A 157 29.91 -10.79 2.96
N PHE A 158 29.59 -10.11 1.86
CA PHE A 158 30.09 -10.46 0.54
C PHE A 158 31.62 -10.26 0.48
N PRO A 159 32.41 -11.15 -0.13
CA PRO A 159 33.87 -11.03 -0.15
C PRO A 159 34.36 -10.00 -1.18
N ALA A 160 33.84 -8.77 -1.18
CA ALA A 160 34.27 -7.70 -2.09
C ALA A 160 35.49 -6.95 -1.55
N SER A 161 36.48 -6.74 -2.41
CA SER A 161 37.70 -5.98 -2.09
C SER A 161 37.71 -4.56 -2.66
N ASP A 162 36.75 -4.21 -3.53
CA ASP A 162 36.65 -2.89 -4.15
C ASP A 162 35.18 -2.48 -4.42
N MET A 163 34.99 -1.19 -4.73
CA MET A 163 33.67 -0.64 -5.00
C MET A 163 33.01 -1.17 -6.28
N VAL A 164 33.80 -1.56 -7.29
CA VAL A 164 33.27 -2.12 -8.55
C VAL A 164 32.54 -3.42 -8.25
N GLN A 165 33.13 -4.30 -7.44
CA GLN A 165 32.51 -5.54 -6.98
C GLN A 165 31.26 -5.28 -6.12
N MET A 166 31.33 -4.32 -5.19
CA MET A 166 30.17 -3.93 -4.37
C MET A 166 29.00 -3.46 -5.24
N SER A 167 29.24 -2.53 -6.17
CA SER A 167 28.22 -2.02 -7.09
C SER A 167 27.68 -3.09 -8.04
N ALA A 168 28.54 -3.99 -8.53
CA ALA A 168 28.12 -5.06 -9.42
C ALA A 168 27.17 -6.05 -8.73
N VAL A 169 27.46 -6.44 -7.47
CA VAL A 169 26.57 -7.31 -6.68
C VAL A 169 25.27 -6.58 -6.35
N ALA A 170 25.35 -5.36 -5.83
CA ALA A 170 24.17 -4.57 -5.48
C ALA A 170 23.24 -4.36 -6.68
N GLY A 171 23.81 -4.05 -7.85
CA GLY A 171 23.08 -3.92 -9.11
C GLY A 171 22.53 -5.27 -9.61
N GLY A 172 23.29 -6.34 -9.48
CA GLY A 172 22.88 -7.70 -9.85
C GLY A 172 21.67 -8.19 -9.07
N LEU A 173 21.59 -7.90 -7.76
CA LEU A 173 20.43 -8.23 -6.92
C LEU A 173 19.15 -7.56 -7.45
N LEU A 174 19.22 -6.26 -7.76
CA LEU A 174 18.09 -5.48 -8.29
C LEU A 174 17.67 -5.89 -9.70
N LYS A 175 18.63 -6.29 -10.54
CA LYS A 175 18.34 -6.88 -11.84
C LYS A 175 17.62 -8.22 -11.70
N ASN A 176 18.08 -9.08 -10.78
CA ASN A 176 17.54 -10.42 -10.60
C ASN A 176 16.12 -10.42 -10.02
N SER A 177 15.73 -9.38 -9.27
CA SER A 177 14.34 -9.18 -8.83
C SER A 177 13.42 -8.67 -9.95
N GLY A 178 13.94 -8.38 -11.15
CA GLY A 178 13.17 -7.90 -12.28
C GLY A 178 12.85 -6.39 -12.26
N CYS A 179 13.47 -5.64 -11.35
CA CYS A 179 13.26 -4.19 -11.21
C CYS A 179 14.07 -3.37 -12.22
N SER A 180 15.11 -3.97 -12.80
CA SER A 180 16.03 -3.32 -13.73
C SER A 180 16.65 -4.30 -14.72
N ASP A 181 17.20 -3.79 -15.82
CA ASP A 181 17.90 -4.59 -16.84
C ASP A 181 19.44 -4.56 -16.69
N ALA A 182 20.17 -5.10 -17.68
CA ALA A 182 21.63 -5.15 -17.64
C ALA A 182 22.30 -3.76 -17.79
N SER A 183 21.62 -2.80 -18.43
CA SER A 183 22.13 -1.43 -18.58
C SER A 183 22.18 -0.70 -17.24
N PHE A 184 21.26 -1.01 -16.32
CA PHE A 184 21.30 -0.52 -14.94
C PHE A 184 22.59 -0.92 -14.23
N VAL A 185 22.97 -2.20 -14.29
CA VAL A 185 24.17 -2.71 -13.63
C VAL A 185 25.43 -2.04 -14.19
N ALA A 186 25.50 -1.90 -15.52
CA ALA A 186 26.62 -1.23 -16.18
C ALA A 186 26.75 0.25 -15.76
N ASP A 187 25.64 0.97 -15.71
CA ASP A 187 25.62 2.37 -15.26
C ASP A 187 26.01 2.48 -13.77
N LEU A 188 25.46 1.62 -12.91
CA LEU A 188 25.71 1.63 -11.46
C LEU A 188 27.20 1.44 -11.13
N VAL A 189 27.88 0.52 -11.82
CA VAL A 189 29.31 0.22 -11.60
C VAL A 189 30.22 1.38 -12.01
N THR A 190 29.79 2.21 -12.97
CA THR A 190 30.59 3.35 -13.45
C THR A 190 30.33 4.65 -12.68
N LYS A 191 29.28 4.70 -11.85
CA LYS A 191 28.94 5.86 -11.05
C LYS A 191 29.77 5.97 -9.79
N ALA A 192 30.14 7.21 -9.45
CA ALA A 192 30.75 7.52 -8.16
C ALA A 192 29.70 7.43 -7.04
N PRO A 193 29.88 6.57 -6.03
CA PRO A 193 28.98 6.49 -4.88
C PRO A 193 29.18 7.67 -3.94
N THR A 194 28.14 7.97 -3.16
CA THR A 194 28.14 8.99 -2.10
C THR A 194 28.52 8.35 -0.77
N HIS A 195 29.52 8.92 -0.09
CA HIS A 195 29.93 8.48 1.24
C HIS A 195 28.99 9.06 2.31
N LEU A 196 28.40 8.19 3.15
CA LEU A 196 27.47 8.57 4.22
C LEU A 196 28.11 8.54 5.62
N GLY A 197 29.41 8.29 5.71
CA GLY A 197 30.14 8.12 6.98
C GLY A 197 30.10 6.68 7.52
N GLY A 198 31.03 6.37 8.43
CA GLY A 198 31.10 5.04 9.07
C GLY A 198 31.45 3.89 8.13
N GLY A 199 31.86 4.18 6.90
CA GLY A 199 32.05 3.20 5.83
C GLY A 199 30.78 2.77 5.11
N LEU A 200 29.67 3.49 5.30
CA LEU A 200 28.42 3.31 4.57
C LEU A 200 28.41 4.18 3.31
N TRP A 201 27.96 3.61 2.20
CA TRP A 201 27.92 4.26 0.90
C TRP A 201 26.55 4.11 0.25
N LEU A 202 26.24 5.02 -0.67
CA LEU A 202 25.01 5.01 -1.44
C LEU A 202 25.30 5.26 -2.92
N VAL A 203 24.64 4.52 -3.80
CA VAL A 203 24.66 4.73 -5.24
C VAL A 203 23.26 4.55 -5.82
N GLY A 204 22.96 5.18 -6.94
CA GLY A 204 21.66 5.02 -7.57
C GLY A 204 21.64 5.31 -9.05
N SER A 205 20.64 4.74 -9.74
CA SER A 205 20.40 5.00 -11.15
C SER A 205 18.92 4.89 -11.53
N HIS A 206 18.59 5.56 -12.62
CA HIS A 206 17.31 5.48 -13.33
C HIS A 206 17.45 4.78 -14.69
N VAL A 207 18.67 4.43 -15.11
CA VAL A 207 18.94 3.80 -16.41
C VAL A 207 18.47 2.35 -16.38
N GLY A 208 17.63 1.96 -17.33
CA GLY A 208 17.16 0.58 -17.45
C GLY A 208 16.29 0.11 -16.28
N VAL A 209 15.63 1.03 -15.57
CA VAL A 209 14.80 0.73 -14.39
C VAL A 209 13.32 0.70 -14.76
N SER A 210 12.66 -0.42 -14.46
CA SER A 210 11.21 -0.59 -14.59
C SER A 210 10.47 -0.37 -13.27
N ARG A 211 11.11 -0.71 -12.14
CA ARG A 211 10.55 -0.56 -10.78
C ARG A 211 11.59 0.01 -9.82
N THR A 212 11.13 0.88 -8.95
CA THR A 212 11.93 1.46 -7.87
C THR A 212 12.22 0.40 -6.82
N ALA A 213 13.49 0.15 -6.52
CA ALA A 213 13.90 -0.89 -5.58
C ALA A 213 15.22 -0.54 -4.92
N VAL A 214 15.50 -1.21 -3.81
CA VAL A 214 16.71 -1.01 -3.00
C VAL A 214 17.42 -2.33 -2.79
N SER A 215 18.74 -2.32 -2.84
CA SER A 215 19.56 -3.43 -2.36
C SER A 215 20.57 -2.95 -1.33
N PHE A 216 20.97 -3.86 -0.45
CA PHE A 216 21.99 -3.57 0.58
C PHE A 216 23.04 -4.66 0.59
N VAL A 217 24.31 -4.26 0.44
CA VAL A 217 25.44 -5.17 0.43
C VAL A 217 26.44 -4.76 1.50
N THR A 218 26.90 -5.68 2.34
CA THR A 218 28.07 -5.46 3.22
C THR A 218 29.23 -6.34 2.80
N THR A 219 30.47 -5.92 3.11
CA THR A 219 31.67 -6.70 2.78
C THR A 219 32.32 -7.35 4.00
N ALA A 220 32.81 -8.58 3.81
CA ALA A 220 33.64 -9.29 4.79
C ALA A 220 35.14 -8.94 4.66
N ASN A 221 35.55 -8.43 3.52
CA ASN A 221 36.94 -8.12 3.22
C ASN A 221 37.24 -6.66 3.53
N HIS A 222 38.54 -6.36 3.66
CA HIS A 222 38.98 -4.97 3.60
C HIS A 222 38.69 -4.41 2.19
N CYS A 223 37.93 -3.33 2.14
CA CYS A 223 37.50 -2.68 0.91
C CYS A 223 37.60 -1.17 1.11
N GLU A 224 38.11 -0.48 0.09
CA GLU A 224 38.27 0.97 0.11
C GLU A 224 37.83 1.59 -1.21
N TYR A 225 37.41 2.85 -1.15
CA TYR A 225 37.13 3.70 -2.30
C TYR A 225 37.63 5.11 -2.00
N ASN A 226 38.51 5.65 -2.84
CA ASN A 226 39.17 6.94 -2.63
C ASN A 226 39.79 7.09 -1.22
N ASN A 227 40.51 6.07 -0.75
CA ASN A 227 41.14 5.98 0.57
C ASN A 227 40.17 6.08 1.77
N LEU A 228 38.88 5.85 1.54
CA LEU A 228 37.87 5.76 2.59
C LEU A 228 37.37 4.32 2.69
N PRO A 229 37.09 3.83 3.92
CA PRO A 229 36.64 2.46 4.11
C PRO A 229 35.26 2.24 3.48
N VAL A 230 35.06 1.06 2.92
CA VAL A 230 33.77 0.58 2.41
C VAL A 230 33.37 -0.64 3.22
N LYS A 231 32.30 -0.51 4.00
CA LYS A 231 31.73 -1.58 4.83
C LYS A 231 30.36 -2.01 4.33
N GLY A 232 29.60 -1.08 3.76
CA GLY A 232 28.32 -1.39 3.13
C GLY A 232 27.94 -0.38 2.05
N LEU A 233 27.12 -0.84 1.11
CA LEU A 233 26.62 -0.08 -0.02
C LEU A 233 25.09 -0.29 -0.13
N LEU A 234 24.33 0.80 -0.13
CA LEU A 234 22.96 0.80 -0.62
C LEU A 234 22.95 1.18 -2.11
N ALA A 235 22.25 0.40 -2.92
CA ALA A 235 21.96 0.76 -4.31
C ALA A 235 20.46 1.00 -4.51
N PHE A 236 20.13 2.04 -5.26
CA PHE A 236 18.77 2.39 -5.63
C PHE A 236 18.57 2.25 -7.14
N SER A 237 17.63 1.42 -7.57
CA SER A 237 16.99 1.58 -8.88
C SER A 237 15.80 2.50 -8.68
N ALA A 238 15.71 3.61 -9.40
CA ALA A 238 14.63 4.59 -9.22
C ALA A 238 13.97 4.95 -10.55
N CYS A 239 12.69 4.63 -10.69
CA CYS A 239 11.84 5.12 -11.79
C CYS A 239 10.72 6.06 -11.29
N ASN A 240 10.60 6.22 -9.96
CA ASN A 240 9.69 7.15 -9.31
C ASN A 240 10.18 7.47 -7.87
N ASP A 241 9.37 8.22 -7.11
CA ASP A 241 9.74 8.64 -5.74
C ASP A 241 9.48 7.59 -4.63
N ALA A 242 9.14 6.35 -4.97
CA ALA A 242 8.79 5.33 -3.96
C ALA A 242 9.95 4.98 -2.99
N HIS A 243 11.17 5.43 -3.31
CA HIS A 243 12.36 5.29 -2.48
C HIS A 243 12.48 6.37 -1.39
N GLN A 244 11.69 7.45 -1.44
CA GLN A 244 11.78 8.57 -0.50
C GLN A 244 11.65 8.15 0.98
N PRO A 245 10.71 7.28 1.38
CA PRO A 245 10.61 6.84 2.78
C PRO A 245 11.90 6.16 3.27
N ILE A 246 12.49 5.29 2.44
CA ILE A 246 13.76 4.61 2.77
C ILE A 246 14.91 5.60 2.90
N LEU A 247 15.00 6.59 2.00
CA LEU A 247 16.02 7.63 2.10
C LEU A 247 15.82 8.50 3.35
N ALA A 248 14.58 8.80 3.74
CA ALA A 248 14.31 9.58 4.95
C ALA A 248 14.78 8.82 6.21
N ASN A 249 14.46 7.53 6.31
CA ASN A 249 14.91 6.67 7.41
C ASN A 249 16.42 6.53 7.44
N LEU A 250 17.05 6.29 6.29
CA LEU A 250 18.51 6.26 6.15
C LEU A 250 19.15 7.58 6.59
N THR A 251 18.55 8.71 6.19
CA THR A 251 19.01 10.04 6.59
C THR A 251 18.97 10.21 8.11
N GLN A 252 17.90 9.76 8.76
CA GLN A 252 17.77 9.79 10.22
C GLN A 252 18.83 8.90 10.90
N LEU A 253 19.04 7.67 10.42
CA LEU A 253 20.09 6.77 10.93
C LEU A 253 21.49 7.39 10.81
N VAL A 254 21.78 8.05 9.70
CA VAL A 254 23.06 8.75 9.48
C VAL A 254 23.20 9.94 10.42
N PHE A 255 22.13 10.73 10.58
CA PHE A 255 22.08 11.87 11.50
C PHE A 255 22.32 11.45 12.95
N ASP A 256 21.70 10.34 13.37
CA ASP A 256 21.83 9.76 14.72
C ASP A 256 23.13 8.94 14.90
N LYS A 257 24.01 8.91 13.89
CA LYS A 257 25.28 8.17 13.88
C LYS A 257 25.12 6.66 14.11
N GLN A 258 24.03 6.08 13.63
CA GLN A 258 23.68 4.68 13.78
C GLN A 258 24.13 3.81 12.59
N GLN A 259 25.07 4.27 11.75
CA GLN A 259 25.56 3.48 10.60
C GLN A 259 26.15 2.13 11.04
N SER A 260 26.82 2.07 12.19
CA SER A 260 27.39 0.81 12.73
C SER A 260 26.31 -0.22 13.04
N THR A 261 25.16 0.21 13.53
CA THR A 261 23.99 -0.64 13.79
C THR A 261 23.49 -1.25 12.48
N LEU A 262 23.30 -0.43 11.44
CA LEU A 262 22.87 -0.91 10.12
C LEU A 262 23.88 -1.89 9.50
N LEU A 263 25.18 -1.61 9.63
CA LEU A 263 26.26 -2.44 9.08
C LEU A 263 26.44 -3.79 9.77
N SER A 264 25.93 -3.95 11.00
CA SER A 264 26.04 -5.18 11.79
C SER A 264 24.72 -5.93 11.95
N ALA A 265 23.63 -5.38 11.41
CA ALA A 265 22.28 -5.92 11.49
C ALA A 265 22.08 -7.18 10.61
N SER A 266 21.15 -8.04 11.01
CA SER A 266 20.62 -9.11 10.14
C SER A 266 19.83 -8.54 8.97
N ALA A 267 19.52 -9.35 7.96
CA ALA A 267 18.73 -8.90 6.82
C ALA A 267 17.35 -8.36 7.26
N GLU A 268 16.68 -9.04 8.20
CA GLU A 268 15.39 -8.62 8.75
C GLU A 268 15.50 -7.28 9.48
N GLN A 269 16.56 -7.10 10.27
CA GLN A 269 16.80 -5.85 11.00
C GLN A 269 17.13 -4.69 10.05
N VAL A 270 17.89 -4.94 8.99
CA VAL A 270 18.16 -3.94 7.94
C VAL A 270 16.86 -3.48 7.29
N ILE A 271 15.97 -4.42 6.94
CA ILE A 271 14.65 -4.11 6.36
C ILE A 271 13.86 -3.24 7.32
N ALA A 272 13.76 -3.63 8.59
CA ALA A 272 13.01 -2.89 9.59
C ALA A 272 13.54 -1.45 9.74
N LEU A 273 14.86 -1.31 9.95
CA LEU A 273 15.53 -0.01 10.11
C LEU A 273 15.30 0.92 8.91
N LEU A 274 15.39 0.40 7.68
CA LEU A 274 15.28 1.21 6.47
C LEU A 274 13.83 1.47 6.05
N LYS A 275 12.88 0.58 6.39
CA LYS A 275 11.45 0.84 6.21
C LYS A 275 10.85 1.71 7.33
N GLY A 276 11.61 2.00 8.38
CA GLY A 276 11.12 2.76 9.52
C GLY A 276 10.12 1.95 10.34
N GLU A 277 10.17 0.63 10.21
CA GLU A 277 9.50 -0.28 11.11
C GLU A 277 10.34 -0.30 12.38
N GLU A 278 9.72 -0.07 13.53
CA GLU A 278 10.43 -0.20 14.80
C GLU A 278 11.09 -1.57 14.83
N SER A 279 12.41 -1.59 15.04
CA SER A 279 13.14 -2.81 15.36
C SER A 279 12.65 -3.26 16.74
N ASN A 280 11.48 -3.88 16.77
CA ASN A 280 10.97 -4.51 17.97
C ASN A 280 12.01 -5.54 18.38
N PRO A 281 12.69 -5.36 19.52
CA PRO A 281 13.64 -6.33 20.00
C PRO A 281 12.83 -7.61 20.21
N SER A 282 13.07 -8.60 19.36
CA SER A 282 12.37 -9.88 19.32
C SER A 282 10.85 -9.82 19.07
N SER A 283 10.44 -10.45 17.96
CA SER A 283 9.12 -11.08 17.79
C SER A 283 8.95 -12.29 18.74
N ALA A 284 9.27 -12.11 20.02
CA ALA A 284 9.08 -13.10 21.08
C ALA A 284 8.18 -12.59 22.23
N GLY A 285 7.78 -11.31 22.24
CA GLY A 285 7.00 -10.74 23.34
C GLY A 285 5.49 -10.98 23.27
N ASN A 286 4.85 -10.70 22.12
CA ASN A 286 3.39 -10.66 22.01
C ASN A 286 2.90 -11.43 20.78
N VAL A 287 3.29 -12.71 20.70
CA VAL A 287 2.78 -13.65 19.71
C VAL A 287 2.07 -14.79 20.42
N ALA A 288 0.84 -15.08 20.01
CA ALA A 288 0.09 -16.23 20.53
C ALA A 288 -0.52 -17.02 19.38
N VAL A 289 -0.45 -18.35 19.46
CA VAL A 289 -1.04 -19.25 18.48
C VAL A 289 -2.23 -19.97 19.08
N PHE A 290 -3.38 -19.85 18.44
CA PHE A 290 -4.63 -20.48 18.89
C PHE A 290 -5.20 -21.41 17.83
N LYS A 291 -5.71 -22.56 18.28
CA LYS A 291 -6.39 -23.53 17.42
C LYS A 291 -7.90 -23.26 17.39
N ILE A 292 -8.47 -23.12 16.19
CA ILE A 292 -9.91 -22.91 16.02
C ILE A 292 -10.66 -24.22 16.22
N LYS A 293 -11.64 -24.21 17.13
CA LYS A 293 -12.49 -25.37 17.48
C LYS A 293 -13.89 -25.30 16.87
N ASN A 294 -14.29 -24.17 16.30
CA ASN A 294 -15.58 -24.01 15.63
C ASN A 294 -15.70 -24.99 14.45
N ALA A 295 -16.78 -25.77 14.40
CA ALA A 295 -16.98 -26.85 13.43
C ALA A 295 -16.91 -26.36 11.97
N HIS A 296 -17.33 -25.11 11.71
CA HIS A 296 -17.32 -24.49 10.39
C HIS A 296 -16.19 -23.45 10.22
N GLY A 297 -15.24 -23.37 11.16
CA GLY A 297 -14.16 -22.37 11.13
C GLY A 297 -14.63 -20.94 11.41
N LEU A 298 -13.92 -19.94 10.90
CA LEU A 298 -14.28 -18.53 11.09
C LEU A 298 -15.13 -17.98 9.95
N HIS A 299 -16.41 -18.34 9.92
CA HIS A 299 -17.39 -17.66 9.08
C HIS A 299 -17.90 -16.36 9.73
N ALA A 300 -18.90 -15.72 9.13
CA ALA A 300 -19.36 -14.38 9.50
C ALA A 300 -19.64 -14.17 11.01
N ARG A 301 -20.21 -15.18 11.69
CA ARG A 301 -20.61 -15.08 13.10
C ARG A 301 -19.43 -15.20 14.08
N PRO A 302 -18.66 -16.30 14.14
CA PRO A 302 -17.49 -16.40 15.02
C PRO A 302 -16.40 -15.40 14.62
N GLY A 303 -16.29 -15.07 13.32
CA GLY A 303 -15.44 -13.98 12.85
C GLY A 303 -15.83 -12.61 13.41
N ALA A 304 -17.13 -12.28 13.47
CA ALA A 304 -17.59 -11.03 14.06
C ALA A 304 -17.33 -10.95 15.56
N MET A 305 -17.46 -12.07 16.29
CA MET A 305 -17.14 -12.13 17.73
C MET A 305 -15.64 -11.93 17.98
N LEU A 306 -14.79 -12.58 17.19
CA LEU A 306 -13.33 -12.39 17.27
C LEU A 306 -12.94 -10.93 17.01
N VAL A 307 -13.53 -10.32 15.98
CA VAL A 307 -13.28 -8.91 15.62
C VAL A 307 -13.80 -7.96 16.70
N ALA A 308 -14.96 -8.23 17.27
CA ALA A 308 -15.51 -7.45 18.36
C ALA A 308 -14.61 -7.52 19.60
N GLU A 309 -14.04 -8.69 19.91
CA GLU A 309 -13.05 -8.84 20.98
C GLU A 309 -11.79 -8.02 20.69
N ALA A 310 -11.21 -8.17 19.49
CA ALA A 310 -10.01 -7.45 19.09
C ALA A 310 -10.19 -5.92 19.12
N LYS A 311 -11.39 -5.40 18.85
CA LYS A 311 -11.71 -3.97 18.84
C LYS A 311 -11.74 -3.32 20.23
N LYS A 312 -11.75 -4.10 21.32
CA LYS A 312 -11.74 -3.57 22.70
C LYS A 312 -10.39 -2.98 23.10
N PHE A 313 -9.33 -3.33 22.37
CA PHE A 313 -7.95 -3.01 22.71
C PHE A 313 -7.42 -1.87 21.86
N GLU A 314 -6.54 -1.05 22.41
CA GLU A 314 -5.82 0.01 21.69
C GLU A 314 -4.78 -0.57 20.74
N SER A 315 -4.17 -1.70 21.12
CA SER A 315 -3.16 -2.40 20.34
C SER A 315 -3.54 -2.63 18.88
N THR A 316 -2.54 -2.52 18.01
CA THR A 316 -2.60 -3.05 16.66
C THR A 316 -2.50 -4.56 16.74
N ILE A 317 -3.54 -5.26 16.27
CA ILE A 317 -3.61 -6.73 16.34
C ILE A 317 -3.66 -7.27 14.92
N LYS A 318 -2.66 -8.06 14.57
CA LYS A 318 -2.55 -8.77 13.30
C LYS A 318 -2.83 -10.25 13.52
N VAL A 319 -3.40 -10.91 12.52
CA VAL A 319 -3.67 -12.34 12.52
C VAL A 319 -3.28 -12.96 11.19
N SER A 320 -2.64 -14.13 11.23
CA SER A 320 -2.34 -14.95 10.06
C SER A 320 -2.81 -16.39 10.26
N ASN A 321 -3.18 -17.04 9.16
CA ASN A 321 -3.56 -18.45 9.15
C ASN A 321 -2.33 -19.30 8.82
N LEU A 322 -1.79 -20.01 9.82
CA LEU A 322 -0.58 -20.84 9.66
C LEU A 322 -0.80 -22.06 8.76
N ASN A 323 -2.06 -22.43 8.53
CA ASN A 323 -2.45 -23.47 7.58
C ASN A 323 -2.95 -22.89 6.24
N GLY A 324 -2.82 -21.57 6.04
CA GLY A 324 -3.23 -20.84 4.84
C GLY A 324 -2.06 -20.42 3.95
N ASP A 325 -2.25 -19.34 3.20
CA ASP A 325 -1.26 -18.72 2.31
C ASP A 325 -0.21 -17.86 3.04
N GLY A 326 -0.24 -17.84 4.38
CA GLY A 326 0.65 -17.02 5.21
C GLY A 326 0.29 -15.52 5.22
N SER A 327 -0.81 -15.12 4.58
CA SER A 327 -1.25 -13.72 4.60
C SER A 327 -1.54 -13.25 6.03
N THR A 328 -1.07 -12.05 6.34
CA THR A 328 -1.26 -11.39 7.64
C THR A 328 -2.24 -10.24 7.46
N VAL A 329 -3.31 -10.23 8.25
CA VAL A 329 -4.38 -9.24 8.15
C VAL A 329 -4.69 -8.58 9.49
N ASN A 330 -5.36 -7.43 9.47
CA ASN A 330 -5.81 -6.74 10.67
C ASN A 330 -6.97 -7.52 11.32
N ALA A 331 -6.78 -7.97 12.57
CA ALA A 331 -7.76 -8.74 13.33
C ALA A 331 -9.04 -7.96 13.69
N LYS A 332 -9.01 -6.62 13.58
CA LYS A 332 -10.17 -5.73 13.78
C LYS A 332 -11.02 -5.59 12.50
N SER A 333 -10.66 -6.23 11.40
CA SER A 333 -11.39 -6.18 10.12
C SER A 333 -12.08 -7.51 9.82
N LEU A 334 -13.41 -7.55 9.96
CA LEU A 334 -14.22 -8.74 9.68
C LEU A 334 -14.02 -9.28 8.27
N MET A 335 -14.03 -8.40 7.26
CA MET A 335 -13.87 -8.81 5.88
C MET A 335 -12.51 -9.50 5.65
N LYS A 336 -11.43 -8.96 6.21
CA LYS A 336 -10.09 -9.54 6.05
C LYS A 336 -9.94 -10.85 6.84
N VAL A 337 -10.52 -10.94 8.04
CA VAL A 337 -10.49 -12.17 8.85
C VAL A 337 -11.23 -13.31 8.15
N ILE A 338 -12.39 -13.06 7.53
CA ILE A 338 -13.12 -14.09 6.77
C ILE A 338 -12.33 -14.51 5.52
N ALA A 339 -11.65 -13.57 4.87
CA ALA A 339 -10.85 -13.84 3.67
C ALA A 339 -9.66 -14.79 3.92
N LEU A 340 -9.21 -14.94 5.17
CA LEU A 340 -8.17 -15.91 5.56
C LEU A 340 -8.60 -17.39 5.38
N GLY A 341 -9.89 -17.65 5.11
CA GLY A 341 -10.39 -18.99 4.79
C GLY A 341 -10.18 -20.01 5.92
N VAL A 342 -10.30 -19.56 7.18
CA VAL A 342 -9.97 -20.35 8.37
C VAL A 342 -10.99 -21.47 8.58
N LYS A 343 -10.53 -22.72 8.65
CA LYS A 343 -11.36 -23.91 8.86
C LYS A 343 -11.19 -24.50 10.27
N HIS A 344 -12.07 -25.43 10.62
CA HIS A 344 -11.94 -26.21 11.85
C HIS A 344 -10.54 -26.84 11.98
N GLY A 345 -9.92 -26.67 13.14
CA GLY A 345 -8.61 -27.24 13.46
C GLY A 345 -7.42 -26.42 12.96
N HIS A 346 -7.63 -25.35 12.18
CA HIS A 346 -6.55 -24.45 11.77
C HIS A 346 -5.95 -23.71 12.95
N GLN A 347 -4.67 -23.38 12.82
CA GLN A 347 -3.92 -22.55 13.76
C GLN A 347 -3.82 -21.13 13.25
N LEU A 348 -4.22 -20.19 14.10
CA LEU A 348 -4.06 -18.76 13.85
C LEU A 348 -2.97 -18.21 14.75
N GLN A 349 -2.04 -17.47 14.15
CA GLN A 349 -1.04 -16.70 14.88
C GLN A 349 -1.52 -15.26 15.01
N PHE A 350 -1.59 -14.77 16.23
CA PHE A 350 -1.88 -13.38 16.53
C PHE A 350 -0.61 -12.67 16.98
N THR A 351 -0.43 -11.45 16.49
CA THR A 351 0.63 -10.54 16.93
C THR A 351 -0.05 -9.26 17.42
N ALA A 352 0.27 -8.82 18.63
CA ALA A 352 -0.27 -7.59 19.21
C ALA A 352 0.85 -6.59 19.52
N GLU A 353 0.66 -5.34 19.11
CA GLU A 353 1.61 -4.24 19.31
C GLU A 353 0.86 -3.07 19.95
N GLY A 354 1.28 -2.63 21.13
CA GLY A 354 0.66 -1.51 21.85
C GLY A 354 0.61 -1.73 23.37
N PRO A 355 0.05 -0.76 24.11
CA PRO A 355 0.12 -0.71 25.57
C PRO A 355 -0.64 -1.84 26.27
N ASP A 356 -1.63 -2.44 25.60
CA ASP A 356 -2.48 -3.51 26.10
C ASP A 356 -2.30 -4.84 25.33
N ALA A 357 -1.16 -5.02 24.65
CA ALA A 357 -0.90 -6.18 23.80
C ALA A 357 -0.97 -7.54 24.52
N PRO A 358 -0.38 -7.74 25.72
CA PRO A 358 -0.53 -9.00 26.46
C PRO A 358 -2.00 -9.31 26.81
N GLN A 359 -2.75 -8.31 27.28
CA GLN A 359 -4.15 -8.43 27.66
C GLN A 359 -5.02 -8.74 26.44
N ALA A 360 -4.71 -8.14 25.29
CA ALA A 360 -5.39 -8.40 24.03
C ALA A 360 -5.25 -9.87 23.60
N LEU A 361 -4.05 -10.43 23.67
CA LEU A 361 -3.80 -11.82 23.29
C LEU A 361 -4.46 -12.80 24.26
N GLU A 362 -4.43 -12.52 25.57
CA GLU A 362 -5.09 -13.34 26.58
C GLU A 362 -6.62 -13.37 26.35
N ALA A 363 -7.24 -12.20 26.14
CA ALA A 363 -8.67 -12.08 25.88
C ALA A 363 -9.08 -12.76 24.57
N ILE A 364 -8.30 -12.60 23.50
CA ILE A 364 -8.51 -13.29 22.23
C ILE A 364 -8.42 -14.81 22.42
N GLY A 365 -7.43 -15.29 23.17
CA GLY A 365 -7.28 -16.70 23.49
C GLY A 365 -8.47 -17.27 24.27
N ALA A 366 -9.00 -16.50 25.23
CA ALA A 366 -10.21 -16.86 25.98
C ALA A 366 -11.47 -16.88 25.10
N ALA A 367 -11.62 -15.89 24.20
CA ALA A 367 -12.73 -15.83 23.25
C ALA A 367 -12.71 -17.00 22.27
N ILE A 368 -11.54 -17.38 21.75
CA ILE A 368 -11.36 -18.56 20.90
C ILE A 368 -11.64 -19.85 21.69
N SER A 369 -11.16 -19.93 22.92
CA SER A 369 -11.35 -21.12 23.78
C SER A 369 -12.80 -21.33 24.19
N SER A 370 -13.58 -20.25 24.34
CA SER A 370 -15.03 -20.26 24.61
C SER A 370 -15.88 -20.46 23.36
N GLY A 371 -15.28 -20.69 22.20
CA GLY A 371 -15.99 -21.03 20.97
C GLY A 371 -16.59 -19.85 20.21
N LEU A 372 -16.22 -18.60 20.54
CA LEU A 372 -16.63 -17.40 19.78
C LEU A 372 -18.14 -17.27 19.57
N GLY A 373 -18.94 -17.61 20.60
CA GLY A 373 -20.40 -17.53 20.56
C GLY A 373 -21.09 -18.72 19.88
N GLU A 374 -20.36 -19.80 19.63
CA GLU A 374 -20.85 -21.10 19.13
C GLU A 374 -20.39 -22.29 20.01
N GLY A 375 -19.81 -21.99 21.18
CA GLY A 375 -19.32 -22.96 22.15
C GLY A 375 -20.41 -23.59 23.01
#